data_AF-A0A7C2ZRJ1-F1
#
_entry.id   AF-A0A7C2ZRJ1-F1
#
_cell.length_a   1.000
_cell.length_b   1.000
_cell.length_c   1.000
_cell.angle_alpha   90.00
_cell.angle_beta   90.00
_cell.angle_gamma   90.00
#
_symmetry.space_group_name_H-M   'P 1'
#
loop_
_entity.id
_entity.type
_entity.pdbx_description
1 polymer ?
#
loop_
_entity_poly.entity_id
_entity_poly.type
_entity_poly.pdbx_seq_one_letter_code
_entity_poly.pdbx_strand_id
1 'polypeptide(L)'
;IGISLTHTNVFDLQIFLQSPAGTRICLNMYDFKKEFFEGRNYTNTIFDDESPVSIRQAEAPFTGRFKPIEPYELSKFDNEDIYGPWRLQIYDMFDYDTGTLESFELIVTVPEPATVMLLVFGAGLIRRNHKFV
;
A
#
# COMPACT_ATOMS: atom_id res chain seq x y z
N ILE A 1 -0.78 -3.31 -0.54
CA ILE A 1 -0.02 -3.63 0.70
C ILE A 1 -0.67 -4.81 1.40
N GLY A 2 -0.01 -5.96 1.48
CA GLY A 2 -0.53 -7.16 2.14
C GLY A 2 -0.03 -7.28 3.58
N ILE A 3 -0.91 -7.61 4.52
CA ILE A 3 -0.54 -7.98 5.89
C ILE A 3 -1.30 -9.20 6.37
N SER A 4 -0.66 -10.01 7.20
CA SER A 4 -1.34 -10.93 8.12
C SER A 4 -0.80 -10.71 9.52
N LEU A 5 -1.70 -10.47 10.46
CA LEU A 5 -1.37 -10.12 11.83
C LEU A 5 -2.39 -10.76 12.77
N THR A 6 -1.90 -11.49 13.75
CA THR A 6 -2.72 -11.95 14.87
C THR A 6 -2.76 -10.87 15.94
N HIS A 7 -3.92 -10.61 16.53
CA HIS A 7 -4.08 -9.74 17.69
C HIS A 7 -5.34 -10.14 18.47
N THR A 8 -5.29 -10.04 19.80
CA THR A 8 -6.45 -10.28 20.65
C THR A 8 -7.53 -9.20 20.52
N ASN A 9 -7.14 -7.95 20.22
CA ASN A 9 -8.08 -6.90 19.78
C ASN A 9 -7.47 -5.92 18.75
N VAL A 10 -7.90 -5.93 17.49
CA VAL A 10 -7.33 -5.06 16.44
C VAL A 10 -7.85 -3.63 16.46
N PHE A 11 -8.84 -3.32 17.30
CA PHE A 11 -9.26 -1.95 17.56
C PHE A 11 -8.10 -1.09 18.10
N ASP A 12 -7.22 -1.69 18.90
CA ASP A 12 -6.12 -0.99 19.57
C ASP A 12 -5.00 -0.56 18.60
N LEU A 13 -4.99 -1.17 17.41
CA LEU A 13 -3.91 -1.01 16.46
C LEU A 13 -4.05 0.27 15.62
N GLN A 14 -2.95 1.00 15.51
CA GLN A 14 -2.75 2.02 14.47
C GLN A 14 -1.67 1.56 13.50
N ILE A 15 -2.01 1.48 12.22
CA ILE A 15 -1.16 0.90 11.18
C ILE A 15 -0.85 1.93 10.12
N PHE A 16 0.44 2.11 9.84
CA PHE A 16 0.94 3.09 8.87
C PHE A 16 1.99 2.46 7.97
N LEU A 17 2.10 2.97 6.74
CA LEU A 17 3.21 2.70 5.84
C LEU A 17 3.97 3.99 5.58
N GLN A 18 5.29 3.93 5.67
CA GLN A 18 6.18 5.03 5.32
C GLN A 18 7.11 4.65 4.16
N SER A 19 7.19 5.51 3.15
CA SER A 19 8.08 5.37 2.01
C SER A 19 9.53 5.79 2.31
N PRO A 20 10.49 5.47 1.43
CA PRO A 20 11.87 5.95 1.54
C PRO A 20 11.99 7.47 1.56
N ALA A 21 11.11 8.17 0.84
CA ALA A 21 11.04 9.64 0.80
C ALA A 21 10.49 10.25 2.10
N GLY A 22 9.89 9.44 2.97
CA GLY A 22 9.34 9.88 4.25
C GLY A 22 7.83 10.16 4.23
N THR A 23 7.17 10.03 3.08
CA THR A 23 5.71 10.07 2.99
C THR A 23 5.12 8.97 3.85
N ARG A 24 4.14 9.29 4.68
CA ARG A 24 3.55 8.38 5.66
C ARG A 24 2.03 8.36 5.51
N ILE A 25 1.49 7.18 5.22
CA ILE A 25 0.07 6.96 4.95
C ILE A 25 -0.50 6.07 6.05
N CYS A 26 -1.64 6.47 6.61
CA CYS A 26 -2.39 5.64 7.55
C CYS A 26 -3.18 4.58 6.78
N LEU A 27 -2.96 3.31 7.11
CA LEU A 27 -3.70 2.19 6.54
C LEU A 27 -5.01 1.97 7.31
N ASN A 28 -4.94 1.94 8.64
CA ASN A 28 -6.10 1.89 9.51
C ASN A 28 -5.78 2.44 10.90
N MET A 29 -6.76 3.07 11.55
CA MET A 29 -6.73 3.49 12.96
C MET A 29 -8.17 3.74 13.45
N TYR A 30 -8.36 3.87 14.77
CA TYR A 30 -9.66 4.19 15.37
C TYR A 30 -9.55 5.39 16.33
N ASP A 31 -10.61 6.20 16.43
CA ASP A 31 -10.73 7.23 17.46
C ASP A 31 -11.20 6.59 18.77
N PHE A 32 -10.25 6.32 19.67
CA PHE A 32 -10.51 5.62 20.93
C PHE A 32 -11.48 6.31 21.89
N LYS A 33 -11.87 7.57 21.63
CA LYS A 33 -12.85 8.29 22.45
C LYS A 33 -14.27 8.21 21.90
N LYS A 34 -14.43 7.88 20.63
CA LYS A 34 -15.73 7.91 19.93
C LYS A 34 -16.17 6.55 19.43
N GLU A 35 -15.22 5.64 19.30
CA GLU A 35 -15.42 4.34 18.70
C GLU A 35 -14.99 3.26 19.68
N PHE A 36 -15.58 2.09 19.51
CA PHE A 36 -15.14 0.87 20.15
C PHE A 36 -15.72 -0.31 19.38
N PHE A 37 -14.92 -1.34 19.17
CA PHE A 37 -15.40 -2.65 18.77
C PHE A 37 -14.45 -3.72 19.28
N GLU A 38 -14.97 -4.92 19.46
CA GLU A 38 -14.16 -6.11 19.69
C GLU A 38 -13.93 -6.80 18.35
N GLY A 39 -12.69 -7.09 18.03
CA GLY A 39 -12.36 -7.72 16.77
C GLY A 39 -10.95 -8.28 16.78
N ARG A 40 -10.73 -9.41 16.12
CA ARG A 40 -9.42 -10.08 16.10
C ARG A 40 -8.87 -10.15 14.69
N ASN A 41 -7.55 -10.00 14.59
CA ASN A 41 -6.73 -10.29 13.42
C ASN A 41 -6.97 -9.45 12.15
N TYR A 42 -5.88 -9.36 11.38
CA TYR A 42 -5.87 -9.09 9.95
C TYR A 42 -5.46 -10.39 9.27
N THR A 43 -6.33 -10.97 8.44
CA THR A 43 -6.12 -12.28 7.82
C THR A 43 -5.98 -12.10 6.32
N ASN A 44 -4.76 -12.17 5.79
CA ASN A 44 -4.49 -11.93 4.36
C ASN A 44 -5.14 -10.61 3.88
N THR A 45 -5.03 -9.56 4.69
CA THR A 45 -5.60 -8.25 4.38
C THR A 45 -4.75 -7.57 3.32
N ILE A 46 -5.37 -7.01 2.29
CA ILE A 46 -4.72 -6.24 1.25
C ILE A 46 -5.28 -4.82 1.29
N PHE A 47 -4.45 -3.85 1.65
CA PHE A 47 -4.75 -2.43 1.45
C PHE A 47 -4.43 -2.03 0.01
N ASP A 48 -5.43 -1.47 -0.67
CA ASP A 48 -5.45 -1.14 -2.10
C ASP A 48 -6.47 0.00 -2.27
N ASP A 49 -6.03 1.20 -2.66
CA ASP A 49 -6.88 2.39 -2.74
C ASP A 49 -7.82 2.40 -3.96
N GLU A 50 -7.68 1.44 -4.87
CA GLU A 50 -8.65 1.12 -5.90
C GLU A 50 -9.77 0.19 -5.42
N SER A 51 -9.67 -0.37 -4.21
CA SER A 51 -10.76 -1.18 -3.64
C SER A 51 -12.04 -0.35 -3.41
N PRO A 52 -13.22 -0.88 -3.79
CA PRO A 52 -14.49 -0.18 -3.60
C PRO A 52 -14.98 -0.18 -2.15
N VAL A 53 -14.41 -1.03 -1.29
CA VAL A 53 -14.83 -1.18 0.12
C VAL A 53 -13.77 -0.58 1.03
N SER A 54 -14.14 0.39 1.84
CA SER A 54 -13.25 0.91 2.87
C SER A 54 -13.06 -0.11 3.99
N ILE A 55 -11.86 -0.18 4.57
CA ILE A 55 -11.61 -0.96 5.79
C ILE A 55 -12.56 -0.59 6.93
N ARG A 56 -13.08 0.65 6.92
CA ARG A 56 -14.05 1.18 7.89
C ARG A 56 -15.46 0.60 7.77
N GLN A 57 -15.77 -0.02 6.63
CA GLN A 57 -17.04 -0.68 6.37
C GLN A 57 -16.96 -2.20 6.59
N ALA A 58 -15.76 -2.71 6.89
CA ALA A 58 -15.52 -4.12 7.16
C ALA A 58 -15.51 -4.41 8.66
N GLU A 59 -15.60 -5.69 9.00
CA GLU A 59 -15.50 -6.18 10.37
C GLU A 59 -14.33 -7.17 10.49
N ALA A 60 -13.75 -7.25 11.69
CA ALA A 60 -12.66 -8.18 11.96
C ALA A 60 -13.19 -9.63 12.11
N PRO A 61 -12.44 -10.67 11.67
CA PRO A 61 -11.10 -10.60 11.08
C PRO A 61 -11.10 -10.02 9.68
N PHE A 62 -10.28 -8.98 9.49
CA PHE A 62 -10.23 -8.27 8.21
C PHE A 62 -9.63 -9.18 7.16
N THR A 63 -10.47 -9.75 6.29
CA THR A 63 -10.06 -10.72 5.28
C THR A 63 -10.37 -10.21 3.89
N GLY A 64 -9.36 -10.16 3.02
CA GLY A 64 -9.51 -9.69 1.65
C GLY A 64 -9.00 -8.27 1.45
N ARG A 65 -9.56 -7.55 0.48
CA ARG A 65 -8.99 -6.32 -0.07
C ARG A 65 -9.83 -5.10 0.28
N PHE A 66 -9.20 -4.08 0.85
CA PHE A 66 -9.88 -2.88 1.35
C PHE A 66 -9.11 -1.62 1.00
N LYS A 67 -9.85 -0.53 0.83
CA LYS A 67 -9.27 0.81 0.79
C LYS A 67 -8.79 1.18 2.19
N PRO A 68 -7.62 1.84 2.33
CA PRO A 68 -7.20 2.44 3.58
C PRO A 68 -8.28 3.34 4.22
N ILE A 69 -8.10 3.67 5.50
CA ILE A 69 -8.97 4.64 6.16
C ILE A 69 -8.93 6.00 5.45
N GLU A 70 -10.09 6.60 5.23
CA GLU A 70 -10.16 7.96 4.65
C GLU A 70 -9.58 9.01 5.64
N PRO A 71 -8.96 10.10 5.14
CA PRO A 71 -8.79 10.49 3.73
C PRO A 71 -7.45 10.00 3.12
N TYR A 72 -6.88 8.92 3.65
CA TYR A 72 -5.54 8.45 3.25
C TYR A 72 -5.62 7.54 2.03
N GLU A 73 -4.69 7.72 1.10
CA GLU A 73 -4.66 7.03 -0.20
C GLU A 73 -3.23 6.55 -0.49
N LEU A 74 -3.06 5.37 -1.09
CA LEU A 74 -1.73 4.82 -1.41
C LEU A 74 -1.12 5.49 -2.64
N SER A 75 -1.93 6.00 -3.56
CA SER A 75 -1.52 6.85 -4.68
C SER A 75 -0.73 8.10 -4.27
N LYS A 76 -0.69 8.46 -2.98
CA LYS A 76 0.27 9.48 -2.47
C LYS A 76 1.73 9.08 -2.63
N PHE A 77 2.02 7.80 -2.85
CA PHE A 77 3.35 7.31 -3.18
C PHE A 77 3.68 7.38 -4.68
N ASP A 78 2.72 7.77 -5.54
CA ASP A 78 2.93 7.81 -6.97
C ASP A 78 4.04 8.80 -7.35
N ASN A 79 4.94 8.34 -8.23
CA ASN A 79 6.14 9.05 -8.67
C ASN A 79 7.24 9.23 -7.61
N GLU A 80 7.11 8.63 -6.42
CA GLU A 80 8.24 8.52 -5.51
C GLU A 80 9.26 7.49 -5.98
N ASP A 81 10.52 7.68 -5.61
CA ASP A 81 11.54 6.67 -5.80
C ASP A 81 11.23 5.45 -4.92
N ILE A 82 11.07 4.29 -5.54
CA ILE A 82 10.77 3.03 -4.87
C ILE A 82 11.99 2.48 -4.10
N TYR A 83 13.20 2.91 -4.46
CA TYR A 83 14.44 2.40 -3.90
C TYR A 83 14.69 2.96 -2.50
N GLY A 84 14.88 2.06 -1.55
CA GLY A 84 15.21 2.39 -0.16
C GLY A 84 14.28 1.69 0.84
N PRO A 85 14.40 2.04 2.13
CA PRO A 85 13.66 1.36 3.17
C PRO A 85 12.20 1.83 3.22
N TRP A 86 11.28 0.90 2.97
CA TRP A 86 9.87 1.04 3.34
C TRP A 86 9.68 0.55 4.78
N ARG A 87 8.84 1.24 5.56
CA ARG A 87 8.57 0.90 6.95
C ARG A 87 7.08 0.69 7.18
N LEU A 88 6.67 -0.54 7.49
CA LEU A 88 5.40 -0.81 8.12
C LEU A 88 5.52 -0.48 9.61
N GLN A 89 4.63 0.35 10.13
CA GLN A 89 4.60 0.74 11.53
C GLN A 89 3.26 0.34 12.13
N ILE A 90 3.29 -0.50 13.15
CA ILE A 90 2.11 -0.97 13.88
C ILE A 90 2.31 -0.57 15.34
N TYR A 91 1.36 0.19 15.85
CA TYR A 91 1.33 0.63 17.25
C TYR A 91 0.14 0.00 17.91
N ASP A 92 0.38 -0.77 18.97
CA ASP A 92 -0.64 -1.19 19.91
C ASP A 92 -0.76 -0.11 20.99
N MET A 93 -1.94 0.48 21.11
CA MET A 93 -2.17 1.68 21.90
C MET A 93 -2.78 1.39 23.27
N PHE A 94 -3.12 0.13 23.55
CA PHE A 94 -3.67 -0.30 24.82
C PHE A 94 -2.86 -1.48 25.39
N ASP A 95 -2.79 -1.53 26.71
CA ASP A 95 -2.15 -2.65 27.39
C ASP A 95 -3.09 -3.88 27.40
N TYR A 96 -2.57 -5.05 27.78
CA TYR A 96 -3.25 -6.35 27.95
C TYR A 96 -3.50 -7.16 26.68
N ASP A 97 -3.83 -6.51 25.57
CA ASP A 97 -3.92 -7.17 24.28
C ASP A 97 -2.52 -7.37 23.68
N THR A 98 -2.34 -8.44 22.91
CA THR A 98 -1.07 -8.74 22.26
C THR A 98 -1.29 -9.41 20.91
N GLY A 99 -0.25 -9.36 20.07
CA GLY A 99 -0.30 -9.97 18.76
C GLY A 99 1.06 -10.17 18.11
N THR A 100 1.03 -10.74 16.91
CA THR A 100 2.21 -11.03 16.10
C THR A 100 1.95 -10.65 14.65
N LEU A 101 2.87 -9.89 14.05
CA LEU A 101 2.90 -9.70 12.60
C LEU A 101 3.46 -10.98 11.97
N GLU A 102 2.61 -11.71 11.25
CA GLU A 102 2.96 -12.97 10.60
C GLU A 102 3.56 -12.74 9.21
N SER A 103 3.02 -11.76 8.48
CA SER A 103 3.53 -11.42 7.15
C SER A 103 3.28 -9.95 6.79
N PHE A 104 4.19 -9.42 5.98
CA PHE A 104 4.10 -8.11 5.35
C PHE A 104 4.58 -8.23 3.90
N GLU A 105 3.77 -7.72 2.98
CA GLU A 105 4.03 -7.71 1.55
C GLU A 105 3.82 -6.31 0.96
N LEU A 106 4.86 -5.83 0.26
CA LEU A 106 4.79 -4.61 -0.52
C LEU A 106 4.69 -4.99 -2.01
N ILE A 107 3.54 -4.70 -2.61
CA ILE A 107 3.29 -4.90 -4.04
C ILE A 107 3.41 -3.54 -4.71
N VAL A 108 4.31 -3.42 -5.68
CA VAL A 108 4.60 -2.17 -6.39
C VAL A 108 4.34 -2.37 -7.88
N THR A 109 3.55 -1.49 -8.48
CA THR A 109 3.33 -1.45 -9.93
C THR A 109 4.21 -0.36 -10.51
N VAL A 110 5.15 -0.73 -11.39
CA VAL A 110 5.93 0.23 -12.17
C VAL A 110 5.36 0.31 -13.58
N PRO A 111 5.07 1.51 -14.13
CA PRO A 111 4.67 1.63 -15.52
C PRO A 111 5.83 1.16 -16.42
N GLU A 112 5.49 0.44 -17.49
CA GLU A 112 6.47 0.04 -18.51
C GLU A 112 7.27 1.27 -18.98
N PRO A 113 8.61 1.20 -19.09
CA PRO A 113 9.40 2.36 -19.48
C PRO A 113 8.97 2.84 -20.87
N ALA A 114 8.48 4.09 -20.96
CA ALA A 114 8.15 4.74 -22.24
C ALA A 114 9.34 4.79 -23.21
N THR A 115 10.56 4.63 -22.70
CA THR A 115 11.81 4.52 -23.48
C THR A 115 11.81 3.33 -24.44
N VAL A 116 11.10 2.23 -24.12
CA VAL A 116 10.99 1.08 -25.03
C VAL A 116 10.21 1.45 -26.30
N MET A 117 9.19 2.32 -26.19
CA MET A 117 8.47 2.83 -27.37
C MET A 117 9.35 3.72 -28.25
N LEU A 118 10.21 4.54 -27.66
CA LEU A 118 11.08 5.44 -28.43
C LEU A 118 12.16 4.68 -29.22
N LEU A 119 12.63 3.54 -28.72
CA LEU A 119 13.61 2.69 -29.42
C LEU A 119 12.99 1.94 -30.62
N VAL A 120 11.71 1.55 -30.54
CA VAL A 120 11.02 0.86 -31.64
C VAL A 120 10.68 1.83 -32.79
N PHE A 121 10.35 3.09 -32.50
CA PHE A 121 10.10 4.09 -33.54
C PHE A 121 11.37 4.82 -34.04
N GLY A 122 12.41 4.93 -33.21
CA GLY A 122 13.66 5.63 -33.55
C GLY A 122 14.59 4.90 -34.53
N ALA A 123 14.49 3.57 -34.62
CA ALA A 123 15.29 2.77 -35.56
C ALA A 123 14.76 2.80 -37.01
N GLY A 124 13.54 3.30 -37.24
CA GLY A 124 12.85 3.23 -38.54
C GLY A 124 13.14 4.36 -39.54
N LEU A 125 13.97 5.37 -39.20
CA LEU A 125 14.05 6.61 -39.98
C LEU A 125 15.43 6.97 -40.57
N ILE A 126 16.35 6.01 -40.70
CA ILE A 126 17.61 6.21 -41.45
C ILE A 126 17.60 5.38 -42.74
N ARG A 127 16.93 5.90 -43.79
CA ARG A 127 17.22 5.50 -45.18
C ARG A 127 17.86 6.68 -45.90
N ARG A 128 19.20 6.66 -45.91
CA ARG A 128 20.07 7.67 -46.54
C ARG A 128 19.94 7.57 -48.06
N ASN A 129 19.26 8.54 -48.69
CA ASN A 129 19.24 8.68 -50.14
C ASN A 129 20.62 9.19 -50.62
N HIS A 130 21.37 8.36 -51.32
CA HIS A 130 22.46 8.83 -52.19
C HIS A 130 22.05 8.66 -53.65
N LYS A 131 21.90 9.80 -54.34
CA LYS A 131 21.87 9.88 -55.80
C LYS A 131 23.31 9.81 -56.30
N PHE A 132 23.59 8.94 -57.27
CA PHE A 132 24.73 9.09 -58.17
C PHE A 132 24.21 9.42 -59.57
N VAL A 133 24.92 10.35 -60.21
CA VAL A 133 24.73 10.93 -61.55
C VAL A 133 24.92 9.87 -62.62
#